data_AF-A0A0E0L0E6-F1
#
_entry.id   AF-A0A0E0L0E6-F1
#
_cell.length_a   1.000
_cell.length_b   1.000
_cell.length_c   1.000
_cell.angle_alpha   90.00
_cell.angle_beta   90.00
_cell.angle_gamma   90.00
#
_symmetry.space_group_name_H-M   'P 1'
#
loop_
_entity.id
_entity.type
_entity.pdbx_description
1 polymer ?
#
loop_
_entity_poly.entity_id
_entity_poly.type
_entity_poly.pdbx_seq_one_letter_code
_entity_poly.pdbx_strand_id
1 'polypeptide(L)'
;MRRSDRSSPLPAAGCPLISPRWMAVRVADAAAAVASLLCFVLALSCCLAAPSITTHGSGGGGSYVSAVGDPGMRRDGLHVAWEAWNFCNEVGREAPGMGSPRGADCFDLENGVEENGQPTYKVVHRVTDADNNLRAGDPFPGAPANITDVDLYAAAKELYLGDRCQPGAVAVLDGHAQERQPGHHRSKEVSYYSVTWEKDLGSGGGAAGNGGWVFHHKLRTAPKYPWLMLYLRSDATKGFSGGYHYDTRGMTKMVPESPNFKVRVTLEVKKGGGPNSQFYLMDMGSCWKNDGRPCDGDTTTDVTRYSEMIINPETPSWCTPRRIEECPPWHTFRNGTRVHRTNAARFPYAAYHVYCSPGNARAAEQPTTYCDAYSNPQPQEIVQLVPHPVWGEFGYPTAKGQGWIGDPRTWELDVGALSQALYFYQDPGTPPAKRRWSSLDVGTEIYVSEYAEAEWTLSGFDILVPEDCVGSSQGGPVSRFYKSGGSGSNDERGLLVFCGRGRDEMRREGDFSGPRKMALEKANKGGPRATR
;
A
#
# COMPACT_ATOMS: atom_id res chain seq x y z
N MET A 1 1.34 63.78 -39.68
CA MET A 1 2.38 64.84 -39.63
C MET A 1 3.74 64.16 -39.61
N ARG A 2 4.59 64.45 -40.63
CA ARG A 2 6.08 64.45 -40.74
C ARG A 2 6.91 63.53 -39.80
N ARG A 3 8.02 62.87 -40.18
CA ARG A 3 8.90 62.73 -41.38
C ARG A 3 9.93 61.62 -40.99
N SER A 4 10.23 60.63 -41.86
CA SER A 4 11.45 60.50 -42.72
C SER A 4 12.76 60.20 -41.97
N ASP A 5 13.75 59.40 -42.39
CA ASP A 5 13.99 58.50 -43.54
C ASP A 5 15.44 57.95 -43.41
N ARG A 6 15.79 56.91 -44.20
CA ARG A 6 17.14 56.50 -44.70
C ARG A 6 18.14 55.81 -43.74
N SER A 7 19.06 54.92 -44.16
CA SER A 7 19.29 54.07 -45.36
C SER A 7 20.62 53.30 -45.13
N SER A 8 20.73 52.07 -45.66
CA SER A 8 21.87 51.10 -45.70
C SER A 8 23.19 51.65 -46.34
N PRO A 9 24.35 50.94 -46.53
CA PRO A 9 24.57 49.49 -46.86
C PRO A 9 25.88 48.78 -46.36
N LEU A 10 26.09 47.52 -46.83
CA LEU A 10 27.25 46.59 -46.71
C LEU A 10 28.60 47.11 -47.30
N PRO A 11 29.75 46.42 -47.09
CA PRO A 11 30.23 45.41 -48.08
C PRO A 11 30.99 44.18 -47.51
N ALA A 12 31.30 43.23 -48.41
CA ALA A 12 32.00 41.95 -48.22
C ALA A 12 33.45 41.95 -48.76
N ALA A 13 34.27 40.96 -48.35
CA ALA A 13 35.48 40.33 -48.98
C ALA A 13 36.51 39.95 -47.88
N GLY A 14 37.32 38.88 -47.88
CA GLY A 14 37.65 37.82 -48.85
C GLY A 14 38.62 36.79 -48.22
N CYS A 15 38.88 35.69 -48.95
CA CYS A 15 39.68 34.50 -48.59
C CYS A 15 41.21 34.73 -48.40
N PRO A 16 41.98 33.68 -48.01
CA PRO A 16 42.78 33.01 -49.04
C PRO A 16 42.82 31.48 -48.97
N LEU A 17 42.99 30.88 -50.16
CA LEU A 17 43.34 29.48 -50.45
C LEU A 17 44.86 29.34 -50.63
N ILE A 18 45.47 28.28 -50.12
CA ILE A 18 46.74 27.70 -50.62
C ILE A 18 46.59 26.16 -50.68
N SER A 19 47.20 25.59 -51.72
CA SER A 19 46.97 24.31 -52.39
C SER A 19 47.68 23.07 -51.75
N PRO A 20 47.53 21.85 -52.33
CA PRO A 20 47.74 20.57 -51.66
C PRO A 20 49.13 19.95 -51.90
N ARG A 21 49.53 19.02 -51.03
CA ARG A 21 50.63 18.08 -51.29
C ARG A 21 50.29 16.66 -50.80
N TRP A 22 50.57 15.72 -51.68
CA TRP A 22 50.31 14.28 -51.60
C TRP A 22 51.17 13.53 -50.57
N MET A 23 50.60 12.48 -49.96
CA MET A 23 51.14 11.11 -49.72
C MET A 23 50.23 10.41 -48.68
N ALA A 24 49.35 9.48 -49.07
CA ALA A 24 49.60 8.06 -49.33
C ALA A 24 49.79 7.18 -48.05
N VAL A 25 48.74 6.37 -47.78
CA VAL A 25 48.73 5.04 -47.10
C VAL A 25 49.02 5.09 -45.57
N ARG A 26 48.20 4.52 -44.67
CA ARG A 26 47.84 3.09 -44.64
C ARG A 26 46.46 2.79 -44.06
N VAL A 27 45.79 1.88 -44.77
CA VAL A 27 44.66 1.06 -44.32
C VAL A 27 45.18 0.11 -43.24
N ALA A 28 45.07 0.50 -41.97
CA ALA A 28 45.40 -0.40 -40.85
C ALA A 28 44.74 0.00 -39.51
N ASP A 29 43.63 0.76 -39.48
CA ASP A 29 43.00 1.13 -38.19
C ASP A 29 41.46 1.06 -38.17
N ALA A 30 40.82 0.60 -39.24
CA ALA A 30 39.36 0.44 -39.27
C ALA A 30 38.86 -0.88 -38.66
N ALA A 31 39.73 -1.88 -38.46
CA ALA A 31 39.35 -3.18 -37.89
C ALA A 31 39.30 -3.16 -36.35
N ALA A 32 40.13 -2.33 -35.70
CA ALA A 32 40.17 -2.24 -34.24
C ALA A 32 38.98 -1.46 -33.66
N ALA A 33 38.52 -0.41 -34.34
CA ALA A 33 37.39 0.40 -33.91
C ALA A 33 36.04 -0.35 -34.03
N VAL A 34 35.88 -1.21 -35.05
CA VAL A 34 34.66 -2.02 -35.23
C VAL A 34 34.63 -3.20 -34.27
N ALA A 35 35.78 -3.80 -33.94
CA ALA A 35 35.88 -4.85 -32.94
C ALA A 35 35.59 -4.32 -31.51
N SER A 36 36.06 -3.13 -31.17
CA SER A 36 35.74 -2.50 -29.86
C SER A 36 34.28 -2.10 -29.74
N LEU A 37 33.62 -1.66 -30.83
CA LEU A 37 32.20 -1.31 -30.80
C LEU A 37 31.30 -2.56 -30.73
N LEU A 38 31.66 -3.65 -31.43
CA LEU A 38 30.95 -4.94 -31.30
C LEU A 38 31.16 -5.59 -29.93
N CYS A 39 32.36 -5.51 -29.35
CA CYS A 39 32.61 -5.99 -27.99
C CYS A 39 31.83 -5.17 -26.94
N PHE A 40 31.65 -3.86 -27.13
CA PHE A 40 30.84 -3.03 -26.23
C PHE A 40 29.34 -3.35 -26.35
N VAL A 41 28.83 -3.60 -27.55
CA VAL A 41 27.43 -3.99 -27.78
C VAL A 41 27.14 -5.41 -27.28
N LEU A 42 28.07 -6.36 -27.44
CA LEU A 42 27.95 -7.71 -26.90
C LEU A 42 28.09 -7.74 -25.37
N ALA A 43 28.95 -6.89 -24.78
CA ALA A 43 29.08 -6.76 -23.33
C ALA A 43 27.85 -6.07 -22.69
N LEU A 44 27.19 -5.14 -23.39
CA LEU A 44 25.92 -4.56 -22.91
C LEU A 44 24.74 -5.53 -23.08
N SER A 45 24.73 -6.35 -24.14
CA SER A 45 23.68 -7.36 -24.36
C SER A 45 23.79 -8.55 -23.40
N CYS A 46 24.97 -8.84 -22.85
CA CYS A 46 25.16 -9.87 -21.82
C CYS A 46 24.84 -9.38 -20.39
N CYS A 47 24.56 -8.09 -20.19
CA CYS A 47 24.25 -7.50 -18.88
C CYS A 47 22.78 -7.07 -18.71
N LEU A 48 21.90 -7.38 -19.66
CA LEU A 48 20.44 -7.14 -19.56
C LEU A 48 19.58 -8.41 -19.61
N ALA A 49 20.19 -9.59 -19.59
CA ALA A 49 19.49 -10.79 -19.17
C ALA A 49 19.39 -10.78 -17.65
N ALA A 50 18.34 -10.13 -17.12
CA ALA A 50 17.93 -10.39 -15.75
C ALA A 50 17.72 -11.90 -15.62
N PRO A 51 18.41 -12.60 -14.70
CA PRO A 51 18.07 -13.98 -14.45
C PRO A 51 16.61 -14.01 -14.01
N SER A 52 15.79 -14.75 -14.74
CA SER A 52 14.46 -15.15 -14.29
C SER A 52 14.65 -15.79 -12.92
N ILE A 53 14.26 -15.08 -11.86
CA ILE A 53 14.23 -15.66 -10.52
C ILE A 53 13.10 -16.68 -10.52
N THR A 54 13.44 -17.91 -10.86
CA THR A 54 12.71 -19.07 -10.36
C THR A 54 12.86 -19.04 -8.84
N THR A 55 11.77 -18.73 -8.14
CA THR A 55 11.67 -18.91 -6.70
C THR A 55 11.65 -20.42 -6.40
N HIS A 56 12.82 -21.05 -6.46
CA HIS A 56 13.09 -22.27 -5.74
C HIS A 56 14.16 -21.95 -4.71
N GLY A 57 13.72 -21.87 -3.45
CA GLY A 57 14.54 -21.47 -2.33
C GLY A 57 15.75 -22.38 -2.15
N SER A 58 16.93 -21.75 -2.07
CA SER A 58 18.01 -22.18 -1.20
C SER A 58 19.01 -21.04 -1.08
N GLY A 59 18.92 -20.28 0.01
CA GLY A 59 19.83 -19.16 0.27
C GLY A 59 19.31 -18.19 1.34
N GLY A 60 19.35 -18.59 2.61
CA GLY A 60 19.38 -17.71 3.79
C GLY A 60 18.19 -16.81 4.12
N GLY A 61 17.28 -16.51 3.18
CA GLY A 61 16.05 -15.76 3.42
C GLY A 61 14.88 -16.70 3.72
N GLY A 62 14.12 -16.42 4.78
CA GLY A 62 12.93 -17.18 5.14
C GLY A 62 11.94 -17.27 3.97
N SER A 63 11.27 -18.41 3.84
CA SER A 63 10.20 -18.58 2.86
C SER A 63 8.99 -17.72 3.24
N TYR A 64 8.28 -17.17 2.26
CA TYR A 64 7.09 -16.33 2.44
C TYR A 64 5.85 -17.02 1.89
N VAL A 65 4.73 -16.81 2.55
CA VAL A 65 3.39 -17.20 2.10
C VAL A 65 2.61 -15.93 1.78
N SER A 66 1.84 -15.98 0.69
CA SER A 66 0.90 -14.92 0.39
C SER A 66 -0.30 -14.97 1.34
N ALA A 67 -0.63 -13.83 1.92
CA ALA A 67 -1.82 -13.63 2.72
C ALA A 67 -3.07 -13.34 1.88
N VAL A 68 -2.93 -13.08 0.58
CA VAL A 68 -4.06 -12.81 -0.32
C VAL A 68 -4.54 -14.07 -1.05
N GLY A 69 -5.80 -14.07 -1.45
CA GLY A 69 -6.40 -15.19 -2.17
C GLY A 69 -5.90 -15.42 -3.59
N ASP A 70 -5.25 -14.41 -4.17
CA ASP A 70 -4.71 -14.41 -5.54
C ASP A 70 -3.33 -13.74 -5.56
N PRO A 71 -2.27 -14.49 -5.21
CA PRO A 71 -0.92 -13.95 -5.07
C PRO A 71 -0.43 -13.34 -6.39
N GLY A 72 -0.13 -12.04 -6.36
CA GLY A 72 0.34 -11.32 -7.53
C GLY A 72 -0.73 -11.11 -8.61
N MET A 73 -2.01 -11.32 -8.31
CA MET A 73 -3.13 -11.18 -9.25
C MET A 73 -3.01 -12.10 -10.47
N ARG A 74 -2.60 -13.35 -10.27
CA ARG A 74 -2.19 -14.26 -11.35
C ARG A 74 -3.25 -15.28 -11.75
N ARG A 75 -4.28 -15.48 -10.93
CA ARG A 75 -5.27 -16.53 -11.20
C ARG A 75 -6.00 -16.25 -12.51
N ASP A 76 -6.39 -17.32 -13.19
CA ASP A 76 -7.00 -17.17 -14.51
C ASP A 76 -8.42 -16.61 -14.48
N GLY A 77 -9.21 -16.95 -13.47
CA GLY A 77 -10.54 -16.38 -13.23
C GLY A 77 -10.48 -15.02 -12.54
N LEU A 78 -11.43 -14.13 -12.82
CA LEU A 78 -11.52 -12.83 -12.16
C LEU A 78 -12.46 -12.89 -10.97
N HIS A 79 -12.11 -12.25 -9.86
CA HIS A 79 -12.97 -12.05 -8.69
C HIS A 79 -12.53 -10.71 -8.12
N VAL A 80 -13.33 -9.69 -8.35
CA VAL A 80 -13.05 -8.31 -7.95
C VAL A 80 -14.31 -7.73 -7.34
N ALA A 81 -14.14 -6.92 -6.29
CA ALA A 81 -15.18 -6.07 -5.75
C ALA A 81 -14.69 -4.62 -5.79
N TRP A 82 -15.62 -3.68 -5.88
CA TRP A 82 -15.32 -2.25 -5.86
C TRP A 82 -16.35 -1.49 -5.02
N GLU A 83 -15.90 -0.37 -4.47
CA GLU A 83 -16.73 0.60 -3.76
C GLU A 83 -16.57 1.99 -4.40
N ALA A 84 -17.68 2.70 -4.53
CA ALA A 84 -17.77 3.96 -5.28
C ALA A 84 -17.86 5.24 -4.42
N TRP A 85 -18.36 5.15 -3.19
CA TRP A 85 -18.46 6.26 -2.25
C TRP A 85 -18.46 5.75 -0.81
N ASN A 86 -18.01 6.58 0.14
CA ASN A 86 -17.96 6.24 1.55
C ASN A 86 -19.29 6.48 2.25
N PHE A 87 -19.45 5.89 3.44
CA PHE A 87 -20.61 6.08 4.31
C PHE A 87 -20.80 7.54 4.79
N CYS A 88 -19.76 8.37 4.69
CA CYS A 88 -19.71 9.69 5.31
C CYS A 88 -20.23 10.83 4.43
N ASN A 89 -20.38 10.61 3.12
CA ASN A 89 -20.72 11.68 2.18
C ASN A 89 -22.22 11.82 1.88
N GLU A 90 -23.07 11.08 2.61
CA GLU A 90 -24.53 11.11 2.51
C GLU A 90 -25.09 10.97 1.08
N VAL A 91 -24.31 10.43 0.13
CA VAL A 91 -24.68 10.33 -1.30
C VAL A 91 -25.99 9.56 -1.48
N GLY A 92 -26.25 8.56 -0.63
CA GLY A 92 -27.50 7.80 -0.63
C GLY A 92 -28.74 8.65 -0.30
N ARG A 93 -28.60 9.72 0.49
CA ARG A 93 -29.69 10.68 0.77
C ARG A 93 -29.88 11.67 -0.37
N GLU A 94 -28.79 12.10 -1.01
CA GLU A 94 -28.82 13.10 -2.09
C GLU A 94 -29.16 12.53 -3.47
N ALA A 95 -29.03 11.22 -3.64
CA ALA A 95 -29.37 10.49 -4.86
C ALA A 95 -30.08 9.17 -4.54
N PRO A 96 -31.31 9.20 -3.98
CA PRO A 96 -32.03 8.01 -3.49
C PRO A 96 -32.37 6.98 -4.59
N GLY A 97 -32.28 7.35 -5.86
CA GLY A 97 -32.45 6.45 -7.00
C GLY A 97 -31.17 5.76 -7.47
N MET A 98 -30.01 6.10 -6.89
CA MET A 98 -28.72 5.53 -7.26
C MET A 98 -28.57 4.10 -6.68
N GLY A 99 -27.88 3.23 -7.41
CA GLY A 99 -27.51 1.88 -6.93
C GLY A 99 -26.70 1.93 -5.64
N SER A 100 -26.60 0.82 -4.92
CA SER A 100 -25.65 0.72 -3.79
C SER A 100 -24.20 0.93 -4.27
N PRO A 101 -23.31 1.53 -3.45
CA PRO A 101 -21.90 1.79 -3.83
C PRO A 101 -21.09 0.52 -4.07
N ARG A 102 -21.60 -0.66 -3.65
CA ARG A 102 -20.90 -1.93 -3.77
C ARG A 102 -21.21 -2.59 -5.10
N GLY A 103 -20.17 -3.02 -5.79
CA GLY A 103 -20.24 -3.84 -6.99
C GLY A 103 -19.16 -4.90 -7.01
N ALA A 104 -19.35 -5.91 -7.85
CA ALA A 104 -18.39 -6.97 -8.05
C ALA A 104 -18.47 -7.52 -9.48
N ASP A 105 -17.40 -8.16 -9.92
CA ASP A 105 -17.43 -9.06 -11.06
C ASP A 105 -16.60 -10.28 -10.71
N CYS A 106 -17.13 -11.44 -11.06
CA CYS A 106 -16.37 -12.66 -10.94
C CYS A 106 -16.79 -13.70 -11.96
N PHE A 107 -15.78 -14.40 -12.47
CA PHE A 107 -15.96 -15.54 -13.35
C PHE A 107 -14.91 -16.61 -13.09
N ASP A 108 -15.31 -17.85 -13.36
CA ASP A 108 -14.42 -19.00 -13.40
C ASP A 108 -14.28 -19.49 -14.85
N LEU A 109 -13.16 -20.18 -15.12
CA LEU A 109 -12.97 -20.91 -16.38
C LEU A 109 -13.35 -22.37 -16.14
N GLU A 110 -14.45 -22.81 -16.75
CA GLU A 110 -14.84 -24.22 -16.78
C GLU A 110 -14.23 -24.90 -18.00
N ASN A 111 -13.49 -25.98 -17.76
CA ASN A 111 -12.89 -26.79 -18.82
C ASN A 111 -13.84 -27.94 -19.17
N GLY A 112 -14.18 -28.07 -20.45
CA GLY A 112 -14.94 -29.18 -21.00
C GLY A 112 -14.18 -29.89 -22.12
N VAL A 113 -14.77 -30.96 -22.63
CA VAL A 113 -14.30 -31.65 -23.83
C VAL A 113 -15.52 -31.88 -24.72
N GLU A 114 -15.47 -31.38 -25.95
CA GLU A 114 -16.50 -31.66 -26.95
C GLU A 114 -16.52 -33.15 -27.34
N GLU A 115 -17.61 -33.62 -27.95
CA GLU A 115 -17.74 -35.02 -28.41
C GLU A 115 -16.63 -35.44 -29.40
N ASN A 116 -16.00 -34.48 -30.07
CA ASN A 116 -14.87 -34.68 -30.99
C ASN A 116 -13.50 -34.76 -30.28
N GLY A 117 -13.46 -34.64 -28.95
CA GLY A 117 -12.23 -34.64 -28.16
C GLY A 117 -11.52 -33.28 -28.05
N GLN A 118 -12.08 -32.19 -28.58
CA GLN A 118 -11.50 -30.86 -28.45
C GLN A 118 -11.76 -30.26 -27.06
N PRO A 119 -10.75 -29.69 -26.40
CA PRO A 119 -10.94 -28.99 -25.13
C PRO A 119 -11.75 -27.72 -25.36
N THR A 120 -12.77 -27.49 -24.54
CA THR A 120 -13.55 -26.26 -24.50
C THR A 120 -13.29 -25.50 -23.21
N TYR A 121 -13.28 -24.18 -23.32
CA TYR A 121 -13.09 -23.26 -22.21
C TYR A 121 -14.33 -22.37 -22.15
N LYS A 122 -15.11 -22.50 -21.07
CA LYS A 122 -16.31 -21.70 -20.85
C LYS A 122 -16.04 -20.70 -19.73
N VAL A 123 -16.25 -19.42 -20.03
CA VAL A 123 -16.27 -18.36 -19.02
C VAL A 123 -17.63 -18.37 -18.34
N VAL A 124 -17.67 -18.59 -17.03
CA VAL A 124 -18.91 -18.58 -16.25
C VAL A 124 -18.93 -17.37 -15.34
N HIS A 125 -19.59 -16.30 -15.79
CA HIS A 125 -19.85 -15.13 -14.96
C HIS A 125 -20.83 -15.49 -13.84
N ARG A 126 -20.46 -15.14 -12.61
CA ARG A 126 -21.28 -15.39 -11.43
C ARG A 126 -22.09 -14.16 -11.05
N VAL A 127 -21.61 -12.94 -11.32
CA VAL A 127 -22.32 -11.68 -11.01
C VAL A 127 -22.94 -11.11 -12.29
N THR A 128 -24.19 -10.65 -12.19
CA THR A 128 -24.93 -10.05 -13.31
C THR A 128 -25.02 -8.53 -13.18
N ASP A 129 -25.39 -7.85 -14.27
CA ASP A 129 -25.72 -6.41 -14.20
C ASP A 129 -26.89 -6.14 -13.25
N ALA A 130 -27.84 -7.07 -13.12
CA ALA A 130 -28.95 -6.93 -12.18
C ALA A 130 -28.45 -6.93 -10.72
N ASP A 131 -27.51 -7.82 -10.39
CA ASP A 131 -26.88 -7.89 -9.07
C ASP A 131 -26.15 -6.57 -8.75
N ASN A 132 -25.41 -6.03 -9.71
CA ASN A 132 -24.70 -4.76 -9.57
C ASN A 132 -25.64 -3.54 -9.52
N ASN A 133 -26.85 -3.61 -10.08
CA ASN A 133 -27.82 -2.52 -10.08
C ASN A 133 -28.73 -2.47 -8.84
N LEU A 134 -28.63 -3.43 -7.92
CA LEU A 134 -29.38 -3.43 -6.66
C LEU A 134 -29.15 -2.15 -5.83
N ARG A 135 -30.24 -1.55 -5.36
CA ARG A 135 -30.29 -0.33 -4.52
C ARG A 135 -31.02 -0.58 -3.20
N ALA A 136 -30.81 0.33 -2.24
CA ALA A 136 -31.49 0.28 -0.95
C ALA A 136 -33.00 0.12 -1.10
N GLY A 137 -33.58 -0.85 -0.39
CA GLY A 137 -34.98 -1.26 -0.48
C GLY A 137 -35.26 -2.39 -1.47
N ASP A 138 -34.38 -2.68 -2.43
CA ASP A 138 -34.54 -3.84 -3.31
C ASP A 138 -34.21 -5.14 -2.53
N PRO A 139 -35.03 -6.20 -2.63
CA PRO A 139 -34.74 -7.46 -1.96
C PRO A 139 -33.56 -8.18 -2.62
N PHE A 140 -32.62 -8.70 -1.82
CA PHE A 140 -31.64 -9.64 -2.34
C PHE A 140 -32.35 -10.94 -2.75
N PRO A 141 -31.96 -11.58 -3.88
CA PRO A 141 -32.52 -12.86 -4.27
C PRO A 141 -32.43 -13.90 -3.14
N GLY A 142 -33.59 -14.36 -2.64
CA GLY A 142 -33.68 -15.33 -1.55
C GLY A 142 -33.65 -14.76 -0.13
N ALA A 143 -33.56 -13.44 0.05
CA ALA A 143 -33.58 -12.81 1.37
C ALA A 143 -35.00 -12.39 1.83
N PRO A 144 -35.32 -12.50 3.14
CA PRO A 144 -36.68 -12.27 3.65
C PRO A 144 -37.02 -10.80 3.97
N ALA A 145 -36.06 -9.87 3.97
CA ALA A 145 -36.26 -8.51 4.45
C ALA A 145 -35.67 -7.44 3.52
N ASN A 146 -36.43 -6.35 3.32
CA ASN A 146 -35.96 -5.14 2.64
C ASN A 146 -35.15 -4.28 3.62
N ILE A 147 -33.86 -4.10 3.34
CA ILE A 147 -33.00 -3.15 4.06
C ILE A 147 -33.13 -1.80 3.34
N THR A 148 -33.65 -0.78 4.01
CA THR A 148 -33.85 0.56 3.41
C THR A 148 -32.77 1.55 3.81
N ASP A 149 -32.04 1.26 4.88
CA ASP A 149 -30.89 2.05 5.29
C ASP A 149 -29.74 1.82 4.31
N VAL A 150 -29.20 2.90 3.74
CA VAL A 150 -28.23 2.84 2.64
C VAL A 150 -26.89 2.24 3.08
N ASP A 151 -26.50 2.45 4.33
CA ASP A 151 -25.23 2.02 4.88
C ASP A 151 -25.29 0.53 5.21
N LEU A 152 -26.36 0.10 5.89
CA LEU A 152 -26.62 -1.31 6.14
C LEU A 152 -26.83 -2.09 4.83
N TYR A 153 -27.46 -1.47 3.82
CA TYR A 153 -27.65 -2.10 2.53
C TYR A 153 -26.33 -2.32 1.79
N ALA A 154 -25.42 -1.34 1.83
CA ALA A 154 -24.10 -1.47 1.21
C ALA A 154 -23.33 -2.66 1.82
N ALA A 155 -23.26 -2.73 3.16
CA ALA A 155 -22.61 -3.86 3.83
C ALA A 155 -23.28 -5.21 3.47
N ALA A 156 -24.61 -5.27 3.45
CA ALA A 156 -25.33 -6.48 3.07
C ALA A 156 -25.12 -6.88 1.59
N LYS A 157 -25.05 -5.91 0.67
CA LYS A 157 -24.79 -6.16 -0.75
C LYS A 157 -23.37 -6.68 -0.97
N GLU A 158 -22.39 -6.20 -0.21
CA GLU A 158 -21.04 -6.76 -0.26
C GLU A 158 -21.03 -8.25 0.10
N LEU A 159 -21.70 -8.62 1.19
CA LEU A 159 -21.82 -10.03 1.60
C LEU A 159 -22.52 -10.86 0.51
N TYR A 160 -23.63 -10.34 -0.03
CA TYR A 160 -24.37 -10.98 -1.12
C TYR A 160 -23.49 -11.23 -2.36
N LEU A 161 -22.82 -10.19 -2.87
CA LEU A 161 -21.95 -10.31 -4.03
C LEU A 161 -20.76 -11.24 -3.77
N GLY A 162 -20.17 -11.16 -2.58
CA GLY A 162 -19.08 -12.04 -2.18
C GLY A 162 -19.49 -13.51 -2.13
N ASP A 163 -20.70 -13.82 -1.62
CA ASP A 163 -21.23 -15.18 -1.58
C ASP A 163 -21.50 -15.73 -3.00
N ARG A 164 -21.91 -14.87 -3.94
CA ARG A 164 -22.07 -15.24 -5.37
C ARG A 164 -20.73 -15.58 -6.03
N CYS A 165 -19.65 -14.96 -5.58
CA CYS A 165 -18.29 -15.21 -6.06
C CYS A 165 -17.58 -16.36 -5.34
N GLN A 166 -18.21 -17.08 -4.40
CA GLN A 166 -17.52 -18.20 -3.76
C GLN A 166 -17.31 -19.38 -4.73
N PRO A 167 -16.18 -20.11 -4.62
CA PRO A 167 -15.93 -21.31 -5.43
C PRO A 167 -17.05 -22.34 -5.24
N GLY A 168 -17.69 -22.76 -6.33
CA GLY A 168 -18.78 -23.75 -6.32
C GLY A 168 -20.19 -23.19 -6.20
N ALA A 169 -20.39 -21.87 -6.17
CA ALA A 169 -21.72 -21.26 -6.29
C ALA A 169 -22.29 -21.51 -7.69
N VAL A 170 -23.23 -22.45 -7.83
CA VAL A 170 -23.86 -22.80 -9.10
C VAL A 170 -24.74 -21.64 -9.59
N ALA A 171 -24.30 -20.96 -10.66
CA ALA A 171 -25.14 -20.02 -11.39
C ALA A 171 -25.64 -20.72 -12.67
N VAL A 172 -26.95 -20.88 -12.79
CA VAL A 172 -27.62 -21.47 -13.97
C VAL A 172 -28.22 -20.34 -14.81
N LEU A 173 -27.61 -20.16 -15.99
CA LEU A 173 -28.10 -19.70 -17.30
C LEU A 173 -28.23 -18.20 -17.69
N ASP A 174 -27.75 -18.03 -18.94
CA ASP A 174 -28.03 -17.12 -20.07
C ASP A 174 -28.02 -15.59 -19.87
N GLY A 175 -26.89 -14.99 -20.28
CA GLY A 175 -26.79 -13.57 -20.57
C GLY A 175 -25.61 -13.29 -21.51
N HIS A 176 -25.88 -12.65 -22.65
CA HIS A 176 -24.86 -12.17 -23.57
C HIS A 176 -23.97 -11.15 -22.85
N ALA A 177 -22.68 -11.45 -22.71
CA ALA A 177 -21.68 -10.46 -22.34
C ALA A 177 -21.53 -9.47 -23.50
N GLN A 178 -22.13 -8.29 -23.38
CA GLN A 178 -21.96 -7.24 -24.36
C GLN A 178 -20.68 -6.48 -24.07
N GLU A 179 -19.74 -6.53 -25.01
CA GLU A 179 -18.56 -5.69 -25.08
C GLU A 179 -18.99 -4.22 -24.96
N ARG A 180 -18.64 -3.56 -23.84
CA ARG A 180 -18.88 -2.13 -23.68
C ARG A 180 -17.97 -1.36 -24.63
N GLN A 181 -18.50 -0.97 -25.78
CA GLN A 181 -18.01 0.23 -26.44
C GLN A 181 -18.25 1.42 -25.49
N PRO A 182 -17.24 2.27 -25.21
CA PRO A 182 -17.43 3.51 -24.46
C PRO A 182 -18.13 4.53 -25.38
N GLY A 183 -19.43 4.34 -25.56
CA GLY A 183 -20.29 5.27 -26.26
C GLY A 183 -20.76 6.39 -25.35
N HIS A 184 -20.65 7.61 -25.88
CA HIS A 184 -21.28 8.85 -25.46
C HIS A 184 -20.59 9.72 -24.39
N HIS A 185 -20.26 10.94 -24.81
CA HIS A 185 -19.87 12.08 -23.99
C HIS A 185 -20.65 12.14 -22.68
N ARG A 186 -20.08 11.62 -21.59
CA ARG A 186 -20.62 11.85 -20.25
C ARG A 186 -20.36 13.30 -19.89
N SER A 187 -21.41 14.03 -19.54
CA SER A 187 -21.35 15.44 -19.13
C SER A 187 -20.24 15.69 -18.11
N LYS A 188 -19.57 16.85 -18.23
CA LYS A 188 -18.88 17.62 -17.16
C LYS A 188 -19.43 17.41 -15.75
N GLU A 189 -20.74 17.34 -15.66
CA GLU A 189 -21.51 17.69 -14.47
C GLU A 189 -21.75 16.52 -13.52
N VAL A 190 -21.28 15.32 -13.85
CA VAL A 190 -21.53 14.11 -13.06
C VAL A 190 -20.22 13.46 -12.64
N SER A 191 -20.07 13.20 -11.35
CA SER A 191 -18.96 12.40 -10.83
C SER A 191 -18.95 11.01 -11.44
N TYR A 192 -17.77 10.47 -11.66
CA TYR A 192 -17.59 9.24 -12.43
C TYR A 192 -16.42 8.44 -11.88
N TYR A 193 -16.61 7.15 -11.73
CA TYR A 193 -15.54 6.20 -11.52
C TYR A 193 -15.63 5.07 -12.54
N SER A 194 -14.51 4.42 -12.80
CA SER A 194 -14.43 3.20 -13.60
C SER A 194 -13.26 2.38 -13.13
N VAL A 195 -13.50 1.08 -12.97
CA VAL A 195 -12.46 0.08 -12.83
C VAL A 195 -12.64 -0.88 -13.99
N THR A 196 -11.60 -1.01 -14.80
CA THR A 196 -11.52 -2.01 -15.88
C THR A 196 -10.31 -2.87 -15.63
N TRP A 197 -10.32 -4.08 -16.17
CA TRP A 197 -9.23 -5.03 -15.98
C TRP A 197 -8.91 -5.72 -17.29
N GLU A 198 -7.64 -5.95 -17.51
CA GLU A 198 -7.14 -6.75 -18.62
C GLU A 198 -6.16 -7.77 -18.07
N LYS A 199 -6.10 -8.93 -18.71
CA LYS A 199 -5.14 -9.95 -18.34
C LYS A 199 -3.93 -9.83 -19.23
N ASP A 200 -2.79 -9.47 -18.65
CA ASP A 200 -1.52 -9.64 -19.32
C ASP A 200 -1.20 -11.13 -19.36
N LEU A 201 -1.07 -11.71 -20.55
CA LEU A 201 -0.77 -13.14 -20.73
C LEU A 201 0.75 -13.42 -20.67
N GLY A 202 1.57 -12.37 -20.58
CA GLY A 202 3.02 -12.47 -20.67
C GLY A 202 3.49 -12.74 -22.11
N SER A 203 4.74 -12.38 -22.41
CA SER A 203 5.35 -12.63 -23.71
C SER A 203 5.82 -14.09 -23.82
N GLY A 204 4.93 -15.00 -24.22
CA GLY A 204 5.32 -16.34 -24.71
C GLY A 204 4.34 -17.46 -24.35
N GLY A 205 3.60 -17.96 -25.35
CA GLY A 205 2.64 -19.06 -25.24
C GLY A 205 3.23 -20.46 -25.00
N GLY A 206 4.03 -20.64 -23.96
CA GLY A 206 4.55 -21.95 -23.57
C GLY A 206 4.96 -21.98 -22.09
N ALA A 207 4.21 -22.77 -21.31
CA ALA A 207 4.51 -23.23 -19.95
C ALA A 207 5.07 -22.17 -18.95
N ALA A 208 4.20 -21.73 -18.04
CA ALA A 208 4.41 -20.78 -16.94
C ALA A 208 4.55 -19.30 -17.36
N GLY A 209 3.44 -18.70 -17.79
CA GLY A 209 3.33 -17.27 -18.01
C GLY A 209 3.42 -16.48 -16.70
N ASN A 210 4.34 -15.52 -16.63
CA ASN A 210 4.45 -14.52 -15.54
C ASN A 210 3.39 -13.41 -15.63
N GLY A 211 2.35 -13.59 -16.45
CA GLY A 211 1.26 -12.65 -16.64
C GLY A 211 0.30 -12.58 -15.44
N GLY A 212 -0.50 -11.52 -15.37
CA GLY A 212 -1.47 -11.29 -14.31
C GLY A 212 -2.48 -10.21 -14.69
N TRP A 213 -3.46 -9.97 -13.82
CA TRP A 213 -4.44 -8.92 -14.02
C TRP A 213 -3.82 -7.54 -13.82
N VAL A 214 -4.15 -6.64 -14.74
CA VAL A 214 -3.87 -5.20 -14.68
C VAL A 214 -5.20 -4.48 -14.51
N PHE A 215 -5.37 -3.81 -13.38
CA PHE A 215 -6.56 -3.03 -13.08
C PHE A 215 -6.32 -1.57 -13.43
N HIS A 216 -7.11 -1.04 -14.35
CA HIS A 216 -7.13 0.37 -14.74
C HIS A 216 -8.26 1.08 -14.02
N HIS A 217 -7.89 2.11 -13.26
CA HIS A 217 -8.79 2.89 -12.44
C HIS A 217 -8.88 4.31 -13.01
N LYS A 218 -10.10 4.85 -13.00
CA LYS A 218 -10.37 6.23 -13.35
C LYS A 218 -11.36 6.81 -12.37
N LEU A 219 -11.07 8.01 -11.88
CA LEU A 219 -11.93 8.77 -10.98
C LEU A 219 -12.07 10.20 -11.49
N ARG A 220 -13.28 10.74 -11.42
CA ARG A 220 -13.58 12.13 -11.78
C ARG A 220 -14.62 12.69 -10.84
N THR A 221 -14.36 13.87 -10.29
CA THR A 221 -15.32 14.62 -9.48
C THR A 221 -16.14 15.60 -10.32
N ALA A 222 -17.25 16.07 -9.75
CA ALA A 222 -18.10 17.12 -10.30
C ALA A 222 -18.46 18.11 -9.18
N PRO A 223 -18.96 19.33 -9.48
CA PRO A 223 -19.31 20.31 -8.45
C PRO A 223 -20.29 19.79 -7.39
N LYS A 224 -21.21 18.89 -7.77
CA LYS A 224 -22.15 18.29 -6.81
C LYS A 224 -21.47 17.29 -5.85
N TYR A 225 -20.45 16.57 -6.31
CA TYR A 225 -19.69 15.61 -5.50
C TYR A 225 -18.19 15.85 -5.71
N PRO A 226 -17.66 16.91 -5.09
CA PRO A 226 -16.27 17.32 -5.26
C PRO A 226 -15.30 16.50 -4.39
N TRP A 227 -15.82 15.56 -3.59
CA TRP A 227 -15.04 14.66 -2.73
C TRP A 227 -15.36 13.21 -3.05
N LEU A 228 -14.37 12.47 -3.56
CA LEU A 228 -14.50 11.05 -3.90
C LEU A 228 -13.22 10.28 -3.59
N MET A 229 -13.39 8.99 -3.34
CA MET A 229 -12.30 8.04 -3.14
C MET A 229 -12.48 6.84 -4.08
N LEU A 230 -11.37 6.29 -4.56
CA LEU A 230 -11.35 5.01 -5.26
C LEU A 230 -10.04 4.30 -4.95
N TYR A 231 -10.16 3.09 -4.39
CA TYR A 231 -9.04 2.25 -3.99
C TYR A 231 -9.18 0.86 -4.60
N LEU A 232 -8.05 0.22 -4.86
CA LEU A 232 -7.95 -1.22 -4.69
C LEU A 232 -7.90 -1.50 -3.19
N ARG A 233 -8.86 -2.27 -2.67
CA ARG A 233 -8.97 -2.60 -1.25
C ARG A 233 -8.66 -4.06 -0.98
N SER A 234 -7.72 -4.34 -0.07
CA SER A 234 -7.34 -5.69 0.34
C SER A 234 -7.79 -6.02 1.77
N ASP A 235 -9.11 -6.08 1.97
CA ASP A 235 -9.69 -6.35 3.29
C ASP A 235 -9.58 -7.81 3.74
N ALA A 236 -9.53 -8.00 5.05
CA ALA A 236 -9.63 -9.28 5.72
C ALA A 236 -11.02 -9.88 5.57
N THR A 237 -11.09 -11.13 5.15
CA THR A 237 -12.35 -11.88 4.95
C THR A 237 -13.24 -12.04 6.20
N LYS A 238 -12.73 -11.67 7.39
CA LYS A 238 -13.42 -11.77 8.69
C LYS A 238 -12.92 -10.69 9.65
N GLY A 239 -13.79 -10.26 10.55
CA GLY A 239 -13.48 -9.24 11.56
C GLY A 239 -13.68 -7.83 11.03
N PHE A 240 -13.49 -6.84 11.92
CA PHE A 240 -13.74 -5.44 11.62
C PHE A 240 -12.80 -4.92 10.53
N SER A 241 -13.39 -4.33 9.49
CA SER A 241 -12.64 -3.66 8.42
C SER A 241 -12.59 -2.16 8.68
N GLY A 242 -11.39 -1.61 8.87
CA GLY A 242 -11.18 -0.15 8.88
C GLY A 242 -12.10 0.65 9.80
N GLY A 243 -12.54 0.06 10.93
CA GLY A 243 -13.46 0.69 11.88
C GLY A 243 -14.93 0.34 11.70
N TYR A 244 -15.33 -0.34 10.64
CA TYR A 244 -16.68 -0.82 10.48
C TYR A 244 -16.90 -2.17 11.19
N HIS A 245 -17.94 -2.23 12.01
CA HIS A 245 -18.25 -3.40 12.85
C HIS A 245 -18.99 -4.53 12.10
N TYR A 246 -18.61 -4.80 10.85
CA TYR A 246 -19.16 -5.90 10.06
C TYR A 246 -18.04 -6.67 9.34
N ASP A 247 -18.30 -7.95 9.07
CA ASP A 247 -17.42 -8.79 8.26
C ASP A 247 -17.41 -8.29 6.80
N THR A 248 -16.25 -8.35 6.16
CA THR A 248 -16.11 -8.04 4.72
C THR A 248 -15.89 -9.30 3.89
N ARG A 249 -15.89 -9.13 2.56
CA ARG A 249 -15.54 -10.19 1.60
C ARG A 249 -14.30 -9.83 0.80
N GLY A 250 -13.32 -9.21 1.45
CA GLY A 250 -12.04 -8.85 0.84
C GLY A 250 -11.15 -10.03 0.47
N MET A 251 -9.96 -9.74 -0.09
CA MET A 251 -9.06 -10.77 -0.62
C MET A 251 -8.02 -11.28 0.39
N THR A 252 -7.90 -10.67 1.57
CA THR A 252 -6.92 -11.05 2.60
C THR A 252 -7.44 -12.24 3.42
N LYS A 253 -6.83 -13.41 3.19
CA LYS A 253 -7.15 -14.69 3.87
C LYS A 253 -6.42 -14.84 5.21
N MET A 254 -5.33 -14.10 5.39
CA MET A 254 -4.51 -14.09 6.59
C MET A 254 -4.26 -12.65 7.01
N VAL A 255 -4.73 -12.24 8.19
CA VAL A 255 -4.52 -10.87 8.66
C VAL A 255 -3.03 -10.68 9.01
N PRO A 256 -2.28 -9.83 8.29
CA PRO A 256 -0.88 -9.59 8.58
C PRO A 256 -0.70 -8.88 9.93
N GLU A 257 0.36 -9.24 10.65
CA GLU A 257 0.72 -8.66 11.95
C GLU A 257 2.11 -8.02 11.87
N SER A 258 2.23 -6.77 12.31
CA SER A 258 3.53 -6.09 12.40
C SER A 258 4.44 -6.79 13.41
N PRO A 259 5.77 -6.80 13.19
CA PRO A 259 6.47 -6.20 12.05
C PRO A 259 6.60 -7.11 10.83
N ASN A 260 5.97 -8.28 10.82
CA ASN A 260 6.43 -9.41 10.00
C ASN A 260 5.61 -9.60 8.72
N PHE A 261 5.57 -8.60 7.86
CA PHE A 261 5.02 -8.75 6.52
C PHE A 261 5.50 -7.65 5.57
N LYS A 262 5.51 -7.97 4.28
CA LYS A 262 5.80 -7.05 3.19
C LYS A 262 4.61 -6.96 2.24
N VAL A 263 4.55 -5.89 1.45
CA VAL A 263 3.61 -5.78 0.33
C VAL A 263 4.38 -5.55 -0.95
N ARG A 264 4.04 -6.31 -1.99
CA ARG A 264 4.52 -6.10 -3.34
C ARG A 264 3.38 -5.58 -4.20
N VAL A 265 3.62 -4.54 -4.98
CA VAL A 265 2.61 -3.96 -5.88
C VAL A 265 3.28 -3.24 -7.04
N THR A 266 2.72 -3.35 -8.24
CA THR A 266 3.11 -2.53 -9.39
C THR A 266 2.09 -1.43 -9.59
N LEU A 267 2.56 -0.19 -9.63
CA LEU A 267 1.73 1.01 -9.74
C LEU A 267 2.26 1.92 -10.85
N GLU A 268 1.35 2.42 -11.67
CA GLU A 268 1.59 3.51 -12.62
C GLU A 268 0.49 4.56 -12.45
N VAL A 269 0.87 5.74 -11.97
CA VAL A 269 -0.04 6.90 -11.94
C VAL A 269 0.00 7.59 -13.31
N LYS A 270 -1.12 7.61 -14.02
CA LYS A 270 -1.25 8.24 -15.35
C LYS A 270 -1.72 9.68 -15.24
N LYS A 271 -2.56 9.97 -14.25
CA LYS A 271 -3.06 11.30 -13.94
C LYS A 271 -3.35 11.43 -12.44
N GLY A 272 -2.85 12.49 -11.82
CA GLY A 272 -3.10 12.81 -10.41
C GLY A 272 -4.32 13.72 -10.28
N GLY A 273 -5.20 13.46 -9.32
CA GLY A 273 -6.47 14.15 -9.09
C GLY A 273 -6.38 15.62 -8.66
N GLY A 274 -5.32 16.33 -9.07
CA GLY A 274 -5.04 17.72 -8.72
C GLY A 274 -4.27 17.88 -7.40
N PRO A 275 -3.95 19.14 -7.03
CA PRO A 275 -3.10 19.44 -5.87
C PRO A 275 -3.66 19.00 -4.51
N ASN A 276 -4.99 18.91 -4.41
CA ASN A 276 -5.69 18.47 -3.19
C ASN A 276 -5.94 16.95 -3.16
N SER A 277 -5.53 16.21 -4.19
CA SER A 277 -5.67 14.76 -4.18
C SER A 277 -4.60 14.13 -3.29
N GLN A 278 -5.03 13.19 -2.47
CA GLN A 278 -4.15 12.31 -1.73
C GLN A 278 -4.14 10.99 -2.49
N PHE A 279 -2.99 10.62 -3.03
CA PHE A 279 -2.81 9.31 -3.66
C PHE A 279 -2.00 8.45 -2.70
N TYR A 280 -2.63 7.43 -2.14
CA TYR A 280 -2.02 6.52 -1.22
C TYR A 280 -1.33 5.39 -1.98
N LEU A 281 0.00 5.35 -1.89
CA LEU A 281 0.77 4.16 -2.30
C LEU A 281 0.45 2.97 -1.41
N MET A 282 0.16 3.26 -0.14
CA MET A 282 -0.31 2.32 0.85
C MET A 282 -1.14 3.09 1.86
N ASP A 283 -2.43 2.80 1.93
CA ASP A 283 -3.34 3.14 3.02
C ASP A 283 -3.58 1.86 3.82
N MET A 284 -3.55 1.92 5.13
CA MET A 284 -3.65 0.75 5.99
C MET A 284 -4.64 1.02 7.11
N GLY A 285 -5.66 0.18 7.21
CA GLY A 285 -6.69 0.26 8.25
C GLY A 285 -6.58 -0.85 9.29
N SER A 286 -6.84 -0.50 10.55
CA SER A 286 -6.87 -1.44 11.68
C SER A 286 -7.72 -0.91 12.83
N CYS A 287 -7.96 -1.75 13.85
CA CYS A 287 -8.67 -1.38 15.07
C CYS A 287 -8.05 -2.03 16.32
N TRP A 288 -7.77 -1.21 17.35
CA TRP A 288 -7.51 -1.69 18.72
C TRP A 288 -7.90 -0.62 19.75
N LYS A 289 -8.07 -0.99 21.01
CA LYS A 289 -8.36 -0.03 22.10
C LYS A 289 -7.08 0.66 22.56
N ASN A 290 -7.19 1.82 23.20
CA ASN A 290 -6.03 2.56 23.73
C ASN A 290 -5.23 1.79 24.80
N ASP A 291 -5.82 0.78 25.42
CA ASP A 291 -5.16 -0.12 26.39
C ASP A 291 -4.54 -1.37 25.75
N GLY A 292 -4.53 -1.44 24.40
CA GLY A 292 -3.88 -2.50 23.63
C GLY A 292 -4.74 -3.74 23.41
N ARG A 293 -5.95 -3.80 23.99
CA ARG A 293 -6.89 -4.88 23.70
C ARG A 293 -7.42 -4.80 22.27
N PRO A 294 -7.80 -5.95 21.66
CA PRO A 294 -8.53 -5.95 20.40
C PRO A 294 -9.84 -5.16 20.50
N CYS A 295 -10.28 -4.61 19.38
CA CYS A 295 -11.62 -4.04 19.27
C CYS A 295 -12.69 -5.13 19.44
N ASP A 296 -13.85 -4.74 19.98
CA ASP A 296 -14.95 -5.64 20.30
C ASP A 296 -16.34 -5.15 19.84
N GLY A 297 -16.45 -3.99 19.19
CA GLY A 297 -17.72 -3.42 18.78
C GLY A 297 -18.14 -2.18 19.56
N ASP A 298 -17.43 -1.86 20.65
CA ASP A 298 -17.76 -0.71 21.48
C ASP A 298 -17.18 0.58 20.87
N THR A 299 -18.03 1.33 20.16
CA THR A 299 -17.68 2.59 19.50
C THR A 299 -17.13 3.68 20.43
N THR A 300 -17.26 3.52 21.75
CA THR A 300 -16.71 4.47 22.74
C THR A 300 -15.24 4.20 23.07
N THR A 301 -14.83 2.93 23.02
CA THR A 301 -13.48 2.49 23.44
C THR A 301 -12.64 1.95 22.29
N ASP A 302 -13.26 1.46 21.22
CA ASP A 302 -12.60 1.07 19.98
C ASP A 302 -12.00 2.29 19.30
N VAL A 303 -10.80 2.11 18.73
CA VAL A 303 -10.11 3.17 18.00
C VAL A 303 -9.64 2.63 16.66
N THR A 304 -10.13 3.27 15.60
CA THR A 304 -9.71 2.98 14.23
C THR A 304 -8.40 3.66 13.94
N ARG A 305 -7.48 2.96 13.28
CA ARG A 305 -6.13 3.45 13.05
C ARG A 305 -5.71 3.33 11.61
N TYR A 306 -5.13 4.42 11.12
CA TYR A 306 -4.68 4.56 9.75
C TYR A 306 -3.18 4.87 9.67
N SER A 307 -2.53 4.23 8.70
CA SER A 307 -1.15 4.51 8.30
C SER A 307 -1.10 4.69 6.79
N GLU A 308 -0.86 5.92 6.34
CA GLU A 308 -1.08 6.31 4.95
C GLU A 308 0.17 6.92 4.34
N MET A 309 0.65 6.41 3.21
CA MET A 309 1.75 7.01 2.45
C MET A 309 1.22 7.76 1.23
N ILE A 310 1.24 9.09 1.27
CA ILE A 310 0.78 9.95 0.18
C ILE A 310 1.92 10.25 -0.78
N ILE A 311 1.77 9.88 -2.06
CA ILE A 311 2.83 10.08 -3.08
C ILE A 311 2.59 11.24 -4.04
N ASN A 312 1.48 11.97 -3.92
CA ASN A 312 1.27 13.20 -4.67
C ASN A 312 2.35 14.23 -4.26
N PRO A 313 3.23 14.69 -5.18
CA PRO A 313 4.31 15.62 -4.85
C PRO A 313 3.81 16.99 -4.37
N GLU A 314 2.58 17.36 -4.72
CA GLU A 314 1.95 18.63 -4.32
C GLU A 314 1.44 18.60 -2.87
N THR A 315 1.34 17.43 -2.25
CA THR A 315 0.93 17.31 -0.84
C THR A 315 1.95 18.04 0.06
N PRO A 316 1.49 19.05 0.84
CA PRO A 316 2.37 19.75 1.78
C PRO A 316 2.68 18.87 3.00
N SER A 317 3.65 19.27 3.83
CA SER A 317 3.79 18.72 5.19
C SER A 317 3.17 19.69 6.17
N TRP A 318 2.11 19.28 6.87
CA TRP A 318 1.48 20.11 7.91
C TRP A 318 2.27 20.00 9.22
N CYS A 319 2.77 18.81 9.54
CA CYS A 319 3.76 18.60 10.58
C CYS A 319 5.03 19.44 10.29
N THR A 320 5.28 20.44 11.13
CA THR A 320 6.43 21.34 11.01
C THR A 320 6.95 21.73 12.40
N PRO A 321 8.17 22.29 12.52
CA PRO A 321 8.67 22.82 13.79
C PRO A 321 7.77 23.92 14.41
N ARG A 322 6.88 24.53 13.62
CA ARG A 322 5.93 25.57 14.07
C ARG A 322 4.52 25.03 14.35
N ARG A 323 4.22 23.81 13.89
CA ARG A 323 2.93 23.12 14.05
C ARG A 323 3.18 21.72 14.61
N ILE A 324 3.73 21.68 15.82
CA ILE A 324 4.14 20.42 16.45
C ILE A 324 2.94 19.57 16.91
N GLU A 325 1.78 20.20 17.05
CA GLU A 325 0.49 19.58 17.38
C GLU A 325 -0.01 18.61 16.30
N GLU A 326 0.48 18.76 15.07
CA GLU A 326 0.22 17.87 13.93
C GLU A 326 1.34 16.86 13.68
N CYS A 327 2.33 16.81 14.57
CA CYS A 327 3.43 15.86 14.49
C CYS A 327 3.25 14.75 15.52
N PRO A 328 3.60 13.50 15.18
CA PRO A 328 3.61 12.45 16.18
C PRO A 328 4.64 12.78 17.27
N PRO A 329 4.34 12.54 18.56
CA PRO A 329 5.26 12.78 19.67
C PRO A 329 6.66 12.22 19.46
N TRP A 330 6.76 11.04 18.83
CA TRP A 330 8.01 10.36 18.60
C TRP A 330 8.14 9.85 17.16
N HIS A 331 9.32 10.02 16.59
CA HIS A 331 9.79 9.25 15.44
C HIS A 331 10.67 8.11 15.94
N THR A 332 10.49 6.91 15.40
CA THR A 332 11.34 5.74 15.67
C THR A 332 12.02 5.31 14.37
N PHE A 333 13.35 5.30 14.36
CA PHE A 333 14.13 4.75 13.25
C PHE A 333 14.09 3.21 13.27
N ARG A 334 14.39 2.54 12.15
CA ARG A 334 14.40 1.05 12.08
C ARG A 334 15.33 0.39 13.10
N ASN A 335 16.40 1.09 13.52
CA ASN A 335 17.30 0.62 14.57
C ASN A 335 16.74 0.79 16.01
N GLY A 336 15.49 1.26 16.16
CA GLY A 336 14.82 1.47 17.44
C GLY A 336 15.14 2.80 18.13
N THR A 337 16.05 3.63 17.57
CA THR A 337 16.35 4.94 18.13
C THR A 337 15.12 5.83 18.02
N ARG A 338 14.78 6.52 19.11
CA ARG A 338 13.63 7.44 19.15
C ARG A 338 14.06 8.89 19.24
N VAL A 339 13.38 9.75 18.51
CA VAL A 339 13.56 11.21 18.56
C VAL A 339 12.21 11.86 18.84
N HIS A 340 12.18 12.70 19.88
CA HIS A 340 10.99 13.44 20.25
C HIS A 340 10.76 14.61 19.31
N ARG A 341 9.49 14.95 19.03
CA ARG A 341 9.09 16.07 18.16
C ARG A 341 9.52 17.45 18.64
N THR A 342 10.00 17.61 19.87
CA THR A 342 10.60 18.87 20.35
C THR A 342 12.09 18.98 20.02
N ASN A 343 12.74 17.90 19.59
CA ASN A 343 14.12 17.93 19.13
C ASN A 343 14.17 18.32 17.63
N ALA A 344 14.04 19.62 17.37
CA ALA A 344 13.88 20.12 16.01
C ALA A 344 15.08 19.85 15.09
N ALA A 345 16.27 19.60 15.66
CA ALA A 345 17.47 19.30 14.90
C ALA A 345 17.51 17.87 14.33
N ARG A 346 16.72 16.95 14.91
CA ARG A 346 16.78 15.51 14.58
C ARG A 346 15.44 14.92 14.14
N PHE A 347 14.32 15.53 14.52
CA PHE A 347 13.01 15.03 14.16
C PHE A 347 12.73 15.26 12.67
N PRO A 348 12.33 14.25 11.90
CA PRO A 348 12.13 14.39 10.46
C PRO A 348 10.73 14.94 10.14
N TYR A 349 10.46 16.21 10.44
CA TYR A 349 9.14 16.83 10.22
C TYR A 349 8.62 16.64 8.79
N ALA A 350 9.50 16.83 7.80
CA ALA A 350 9.16 16.73 6.39
C ALA A 350 8.79 15.30 5.93
N ALA A 351 8.90 14.30 6.80
CA ALA A 351 8.50 12.93 6.53
C ALA A 351 7.01 12.67 6.82
N TYR A 352 6.36 13.58 7.54
CA TYR A 352 4.97 13.48 7.96
C TYR A 352 4.13 14.54 7.26
N HIS A 353 2.98 14.13 6.73
CA HIS A 353 1.94 15.08 6.37
C HIS A 353 1.26 15.58 7.64
N VAL A 354 0.65 14.67 8.40
CA VAL A 354 -0.05 14.96 9.66
C VAL A 354 -0.13 13.73 10.56
N TYR A 355 -0.14 13.97 11.85
CA TYR A 355 -0.59 13.04 12.89
C TYR A 355 -1.78 13.66 13.62
N CYS A 356 -2.83 12.87 13.84
CA CYS A 356 -3.91 13.24 14.74
C CYS A 356 -4.15 12.12 15.76
N SER A 357 -4.32 12.51 17.02
CA SER A 357 -4.51 11.62 18.16
C SER A 357 -5.97 11.15 18.26
N PRO A 358 -6.22 9.98 18.87
CA PRO A 358 -7.60 9.56 19.10
C PRO A 358 -8.31 10.44 20.11
N GLY A 359 -9.56 10.79 19.83
CA GLY A 359 -10.37 11.69 20.66
C GLY A 359 -10.63 11.17 22.08
N ASN A 360 -10.52 9.86 22.29
CA ASN A 360 -10.65 9.21 23.59
C ASN A 360 -9.30 8.95 24.29
N ALA A 361 -8.19 9.49 23.77
CA ALA A 361 -6.87 9.38 24.40
C ALA A 361 -6.78 10.23 25.68
N ARG A 362 -6.74 9.56 26.84
CA ARG A 362 -6.75 10.23 28.16
C ARG A 362 -5.44 10.91 28.52
N ALA A 363 -4.34 10.45 27.94
CA ALA A 363 -2.98 10.92 28.22
C ALA A 363 -2.24 11.33 26.94
N ALA A 364 -2.95 11.79 25.91
CA ALA A 364 -2.32 12.31 24.70
C ALA A 364 -1.39 13.47 25.04
N GLU A 365 -0.16 13.41 24.52
CA GLU A 365 0.85 14.42 24.79
C GLU A 365 0.47 15.76 24.14
N GLN A 366 0.36 16.81 24.96
CA GLN A 366 0.01 18.15 24.48
C GLN A 366 1.24 18.93 24.01
N PRO A 367 1.11 19.78 22.96
CA PRO A 367 -0.12 20.01 22.20
C PRO A 367 -0.38 18.86 21.20
N THR A 368 -1.64 18.56 20.91
CA THR A 368 -2.03 17.60 19.87
C THR A 368 -3.30 18.04 19.16
N THR A 369 -3.39 17.68 17.88
CA THR A 369 -4.65 17.67 17.13
C THR A 369 -5.36 16.34 17.35
N TYR A 370 -6.68 16.36 17.45
CA TYR A 370 -7.52 15.16 17.47
C TYR A 370 -8.12 14.94 16.09
N CYS A 371 -8.23 13.68 15.65
CA CYS A 371 -8.85 13.38 14.35
C CYS A 371 -10.34 13.77 14.37
N ASP A 372 -10.87 14.15 13.20
CA ASP A 372 -12.30 14.46 13.11
C ASP A 372 -13.13 13.20 13.42
N ALA A 373 -14.25 13.42 14.11
CA ALA A 373 -15.25 12.40 14.35
C ALA A 373 -16.30 12.33 13.23
N TYR A 374 -16.19 13.18 12.20
CA TYR A 374 -17.20 13.26 11.14
C TYR A 374 -17.19 12.01 10.27
N SER A 375 -15.99 11.48 10.00
CA SER A 375 -15.80 10.40 9.02
C SER A 375 -15.97 8.99 9.60
N ASN A 376 -16.16 8.83 10.92
CA ASN A 376 -16.25 7.50 11.53
C ASN A 376 -17.02 7.53 12.87
N PRO A 377 -17.93 6.58 13.15
CA PRO A 377 -18.69 6.56 14.41
C PRO A 377 -17.84 6.35 15.68
N GLN A 378 -16.61 5.86 15.57
CA GLN A 378 -15.67 5.65 16.67
C GLN A 378 -14.42 6.55 16.55
N PRO A 379 -13.71 6.82 17.66
CA PRO A 379 -12.47 7.59 17.64
C PRO A 379 -11.44 7.06 16.63
N GLN A 380 -10.71 7.98 16.01
CA GLN A 380 -9.73 7.68 14.97
C GLN A 380 -8.34 8.17 15.36
N GLU A 381 -7.30 7.47 14.93
CA GLU A 381 -5.92 7.94 14.97
C GLU A 381 -5.27 7.73 13.60
N ILE A 382 -4.75 8.80 13.01
CA ILE A 382 -4.23 8.79 11.64
C ILE A 382 -2.77 9.24 11.66
N VAL A 383 -1.93 8.49 10.96
CA VAL A 383 -0.54 8.85 10.66
C VAL A 383 -0.39 8.92 9.14
N GLN A 384 -0.37 10.14 8.60
CA GLN A 384 -0.13 10.38 7.18
C GLN A 384 1.34 10.74 6.94
N LEU A 385 1.96 10.03 6.01
CA LEU A 385 3.36 10.11 5.63
C LEU A 385 3.50 10.68 4.22
N VAL A 386 4.66 11.28 3.95
CA VAL A 386 5.06 11.73 2.62
C VAL A 386 6.48 11.25 2.29
N PRO A 387 6.84 11.15 0.99
CA PRO A 387 8.16 10.70 0.56
C PRO A 387 9.31 11.42 1.27
N HIS A 388 10.19 10.66 1.90
CA HIS A 388 11.32 11.18 2.66
C HIS A 388 12.42 10.12 2.84
N PRO A 389 13.72 10.49 2.90
CA PRO A 389 14.81 9.52 2.98
C PRO A 389 14.74 8.54 4.14
N VAL A 390 14.13 8.93 5.27
CA VAL A 390 13.96 8.07 6.45
C VAL A 390 13.08 6.84 6.18
N TRP A 391 12.28 6.86 5.11
CA TRP A 391 11.43 5.73 4.71
C TRP A 391 12.14 4.76 3.77
N GLY A 392 13.30 5.13 3.22
CA GLY A 392 14.01 4.34 2.22
C GLY A 392 14.44 2.96 2.73
N GLU A 393 14.78 2.85 4.02
CA GLU A 393 15.10 1.56 4.63
C GLU A 393 13.92 0.59 4.70
N PHE A 394 12.68 1.07 4.52
CA PHE A 394 11.47 0.26 4.43
C PHE A 394 11.01 0.02 2.99
N GLY A 395 11.77 0.47 1.98
CA GLY A 395 11.42 0.34 0.56
C GLY A 395 10.46 1.41 0.03
N TYR A 396 10.08 2.38 0.87
CA TYR A 396 9.15 3.46 0.52
C TYR A 396 9.84 4.62 -0.25
N PRO A 397 9.06 5.48 -0.93
CA PRO A 397 9.57 6.66 -1.62
C PRO A 397 10.45 7.56 -0.73
N THR A 398 11.60 7.96 -1.26
CA THR A 398 12.59 8.78 -0.55
C THR A 398 12.57 10.25 -0.94
N ALA A 399 11.89 10.59 -2.03
CA ALA A 399 11.77 11.95 -2.54
C ALA A 399 10.40 12.17 -3.21
N LYS A 400 9.92 13.42 -3.16
CA LYS A 400 8.69 13.82 -3.84
C LYS A 400 8.78 13.53 -5.33
N GLY A 401 7.70 12.99 -5.90
CA GLY A 401 7.60 12.62 -7.32
C GLY A 401 8.07 11.20 -7.65
N GLN A 402 8.74 10.50 -6.72
CA GLN A 402 9.09 9.09 -6.92
C GLN A 402 7.83 8.21 -6.89
N GLY A 403 7.62 7.41 -7.94
CA GLY A 403 6.40 6.63 -8.13
C GLY A 403 5.20 7.41 -8.62
N TRP A 404 5.39 8.68 -9.01
CA TRP A 404 4.33 9.54 -9.53
C TRP A 404 4.21 9.43 -11.05
N ILE A 405 3.58 10.43 -11.68
CA ILE A 405 3.33 10.47 -13.12
C ILE A 405 4.66 10.37 -13.90
N GLY A 406 4.71 9.39 -14.82
CA GLY A 406 5.89 9.11 -15.65
C GLY A 406 6.96 8.24 -14.99
N ASP A 407 6.71 7.74 -13.78
CA ASP A 407 7.64 6.89 -13.02
C ASP A 407 6.94 5.60 -12.53
N PRO A 408 6.50 4.71 -13.45
CA PRO A 408 5.87 3.44 -13.10
C PRO A 408 6.85 2.54 -12.35
N ARG A 409 6.40 1.89 -11.28
CA ARG A 409 7.26 1.10 -10.39
C ARG A 409 6.58 -0.14 -9.86
N THR A 410 7.38 -1.20 -9.71
CA THR A 410 7.08 -2.28 -8.77
C THR A 410 7.75 -1.97 -7.44
N TRP A 411 6.93 -1.87 -6.40
CA TRP A 411 7.35 -1.65 -5.03
C TRP A 411 7.45 -2.97 -4.28
N GLU A 412 8.48 -3.11 -3.44
CA GLU A 412 8.53 -4.09 -2.35
C GLU A 412 8.65 -3.29 -1.05
N LEU A 413 7.53 -3.15 -0.35
CA LEU A 413 7.39 -2.34 0.84
C LEU A 413 7.48 -3.22 2.08
N ASP A 414 8.36 -2.87 3.02
CA ASP A 414 8.42 -3.48 4.35
C ASP A 414 7.39 -2.84 5.28
N VAL A 415 6.13 -3.05 4.90
CA VAL A 415 4.95 -2.43 5.48
C VAL A 415 4.83 -2.75 6.97
N GLY A 416 5.09 -4.00 7.36
CA GLY A 416 5.04 -4.42 8.76
C GLY A 416 6.09 -3.72 9.62
N ALA A 417 7.34 -3.62 9.15
CA ALA A 417 8.38 -2.96 9.91
C ALA A 417 8.15 -1.45 10.02
N LEU A 418 7.70 -0.78 8.94
CA LEU A 418 7.36 0.64 8.98
C LEU A 418 6.23 0.88 9.99
N SER A 419 5.13 0.15 9.85
CA SER A 419 3.96 0.36 10.70
C SER A 419 4.21 -0.02 12.17
N GLN A 420 5.23 -0.83 12.48
CA GLN A 420 5.72 -1.06 13.84
C GLN A 420 6.52 0.14 14.40
N ALA A 421 7.27 0.83 13.55
CA ALA A 421 8.09 1.98 13.94
C ALA A 421 7.26 3.27 14.13
N LEU A 422 6.14 3.39 13.42
CA LEU A 422 5.22 4.52 13.56
C LEU A 422 4.66 4.61 14.99
N TYR A 423 4.45 5.86 15.41
CA TYR A 423 3.82 6.18 16.68
C TYR A 423 2.30 6.02 16.56
N PHE A 424 1.76 5.19 17.44
CA PHE A 424 0.32 5.10 17.73
C PHE A 424 0.16 5.22 19.25
N TYR A 425 -0.84 5.97 19.67
CA TYR A 425 -1.13 6.25 21.06
C TYR A 425 -1.49 4.96 21.81
N GLN A 426 -0.97 4.86 23.03
CA GLN A 426 -1.17 3.76 23.97
C GLN A 426 -1.29 4.36 25.37
N ASP A 427 -2.29 3.94 26.14
CA ASP A 427 -2.48 4.38 27.52
C ASP A 427 -1.25 4.01 28.38
N PRO A 428 -0.69 4.94 29.17
CA PRO A 428 0.47 4.65 29.99
C PRO A 428 0.27 3.46 30.93
N GLY A 429 1.25 2.56 30.98
CA GLY A 429 1.22 1.38 31.84
C GLY A 429 0.40 0.20 31.32
N THR A 430 -0.17 0.30 30.11
CA THR A 430 -0.90 -0.81 29.48
C THR A 430 0.01 -1.66 28.57
N PRO A 431 -0.32 -2.96 28.35
CA PRO A 431 0.43 -3.80 27.43
C PRO A 431 0.42 -3.24 25.99
N PRO A 432 1.52 -3.35 25.23
CA PRO A 432 1.55 -2.92 23.83
C PRO A 432 0.51 -3.66 22.98
N ALA A 433 -0.23 -2.91 22.15
CA ALA A 433 -1.14 -3.48 21.18
C ALA A 433 -0.41 -4.40 20.17
N LYS A 434 -1.03 -5.53 19.82
CA LYS A 434 -0.66 -6.29 18.63
C LYS A 434 -1.27 -5.62 17.40
N ARG A 435 -0.42 -5.16 16.48
CA ARG A 435 -0.85 -4.39 15.30
C ARG A 435 -1.17 -5.33 14.16
N ARG A 436 -2.45 -5.69 14.05
CA ARG A 436 -3.00 -6.51 12.96
C ARG A 436 -3.67 -5.61 11.94
N TRP A 437 -3.29 -5.70 10.68
CA TRP A 437 -3.79 -4.79 9.65
C TRP A 437 -4.84 -5.50 8.82
N SER A 438 -6.11 -5.17 9.04
CA SER A 438 -7.24 -5.83 8.38
C SER A 438 -7.56 -5.23 7.01
N SER A 439 -6.99 -4.07 6.67
CA SER A 439 -7.21 -3.39 5.39
C SER A 439 -5.89 -2.81 4.87
N LEU A 440 -5.61 -3.01 3.58
CA LEU A 440 -4.40 -2.56 2.88
C LEU A 440 -4.78 -2.14 1.47
N ASP A 441 -4.70 -0.83 1.22
CA ASP A 441 -5.39 -0.16 0.14
C ASP A 441 -4.42 0.66 -0.70
N VAL A 442 -4.71 0.78 -2.00
CA VAL A 442 -3.92 1.59 -2.94
C VAL A 442 -4.87 2.35 -3.85
N GLY A 443 -4.70 3.67 -3.95
CA GLY A 443 -5.49 4.49 -4.85
C GLY A 443 -5.54 5.93 -4.39
N THR A 444 -6.65 6.62 -4.64
CA THR A 444 -6.70 8.07 -4.39
C THR A 444 -8.00 8.56 -3.79
N GLU A 445 -7.84 9.54 -2.92
CA GLU A 445 -8.86 10.45 -2.43
C GLU A 445 -8.71 11.81 -3.11
N ILE A 446 -9.73 12.26 -3.82
CA ILE A 446 -9.81 13.63 -4.32
C ILE A 446 -10.62 14.43 -3.31
N TYR A 447 -9.96 15.33 -2.59
CA TYR A 447 -10.60 16.17 -1.58
C TYR A 447 -11.11 17.49 -2.19
N VAL A 448 -12.41 17.76 -1.98
CA VAL A 448 -13.13 19.01 -2.30
C VAL A 448 -12.58 19.75 -3.54
N SER A 449 -12.55 19.06 -4.67
CA SER A 449 -12.04 19.57 -5.93
C SER A 449 -13.03 19.28 -7.04
N GLU A 450 -13.42 20.30 -7.80
CA GLU A 450 -14.38 20.17 -8.91
C GLU A 450 -13.68 19.79 -10.21
N TYR A 451 -14.27 18.87 -10.99
CA TYR A 451 -13.75 18.43 -12.28
C TYR A 451 -12.33 17.85 -12.25
N ALA A 452 -11.87 17.45 -11.07
CA ALA A 452 -10.59 16.78 -10.90
C ALA A 452 -10.69 15.37 -11.46
N GLU A 453 -9.59 14.89 -12.05
CA GLU A 453 -9.52 13.57 -12.67
C GLU A 453 -8.25 12.87 -12.24
N ALA A 454 -8.37 11.62 -11.82
CA ALA A 454 -7.26 10.72 -11.54
C ALA A 454 -7.37 9.45 -12.38
N GLU A 455 -6.23 8.91 -12.79
CA GLU A 455 -6.13 7.70 -13.59
C GLU A 455 -4.85 6.94 -13.24
N TRP A 456 -4.95 5.63 -12.98
CA TRP A 456 -3.80 4.80 -12.64
C TRP A 456 -4.04 3.33 -13.00
N THR A 457 -2.95 2.58 -13.11
CA THR A 457 -2.97 1.13 -13.26
C THR A 457 -2.26 0.45 -12.10
N LEU A 458 -2.81 -0.69 -11.66
CA LEU A 458 -2.27 -1.50 -10.57
C LEU A 458 -2.25 -2.98 -10.99
N SER A 459 -1.13 -3.65 -10.73
CA SER A 459 -0.98 -5.09 -10.95
C SER A 459 0.00 -5.72 -9.97
N GLY A 460 0.06 -7.06 -9.92
CA GLY A 460 1.09 -7.76 -9.14
C GLY A 460 0.99 -7.55 -7.62
N PHE A 461 -0.20 -7.25 -7.09
CA PHE A 461 -0.42 -7.05 -5.67
C PHE A 461 -0.27 -8.36 -4.88
N ASP A 462 0.52 -8.34 -3.82
CA ASP A 462 0.73 -9.48 -2.92
C ASP A 462 1.10 -9.01 -1.51
N ILE A 463 0.61 -9.72 -0.49
CA ILE A 463 0.94 -9.51 0.92
C ILE A 463 1.76 -10.71 1.37
N LEU A 464 3.05 -10.51 1.62
CA LEU A 464 4.02 -11.56 1.90
C LEU A 464 4.28 -11.68 3.40
N VAL A 465 3.91 -12.81 3.99
CA VAL A 465 4.10 -13.12 5.41
C VAL A 465 5.15 -14.24 5.54
N PRO A 466 6.18 -14.12 6.39
CA PRO A 466 7.13 -15.23 6.59
C PRO A 466 6.42 -16.50 7.07
N GLU A 467 6.82 -17.67 6.57
CA GLU A 467 6.19 -18.96 6.87
C GLU A 467 6.12 -19.26 8.38
N ASP A 468 7.14 -18.87 9.14
CA ASP A 468 7.20 -19.07 10.58
C ASP A 468 6.28 -18.10 11.37
N CYS A 469 5.75 -17.07 10.73
CA CYS A 469 4.78 -16.12 11.29
C CYS A 469 3.31 -16.56 11.11
N VAL A 470 3.05 -17.61 10.32
CA VAL A 470 1.69 -18.03 9.98
C VAL A 470 0.89 -18.40 11.24
N GLY A 471 1.50 -19.07 12.22
CA GLY A 471 0.84 -19.44 13.48
C GLY A 471 0.40 -18.25 14.35
N SER A 472 1.17 -17.15 14.36
CA SER A 472 0.77 -15.92 15.04
C SER A 472 -0.40 -15.23 14.34
N SER A 473 -0.47 -15.26 13.01
CA SER A 473 -1.50 -14.57 12.23
C SER A 473 -2.91 -15.20 12.33
N GLN A 474 -3.02 -16.51 12.58
CA GLN A 474 -4.30 -17.25 12.54
C GLN A 474 -5.12 -17.29 13.84
N GLY A 475 -4.69 -16.65 14.93
CA GLY A 475 -5.53 -16.50 16.14
C GLY A 475 -5.89 -17.79 16.91
N GLY A 476 -5.16 -18.89 16.69
CA GLY A 476 -5.32 -20.12 17.48
C GLY A 476 -4.56 -20.07 18.82
N PRO A 477 -4.95 -20.87 19.84
CA PRO A 477 -4.20 -20.96 21.09
C PRO A 477 -2.79 -21.48 20.80
N VAL A 478 -1.80 -20.74 21.30
CA VAL A 478 -0.37 -21.08 21.20
C VAL A 478 -0.17 -22.53 21.62
N SER A 479 0.14 -23.42 20.67
CA SER A 479 0.64 -24.74 21.02
C SER A 479 1.98 -24.52 21.71
N ARG A 480 2.03 -24.84 23.01
CA ARG A 480 3.25 -24.85 23.81
C ARG A 480 4.28 -25.71 23.09
N PHE A 481 5.32 -25.09 22.56
CA PHE A 481 6.60 -25.78 22.43
C PHE A 481 7.10 -26.05 23.84
N TYR A 482 6.83 -27.26 24.33
CA TYR A 482 7.58 -27.83 25.45
C TYR A 482 9.04 -27.92 25.02
N LYS A 483 9.88 -27.02 25.52
CA LYS A 483 11.30 -27.31 25.70
C LYS A 483 11.53 -27.66 27.15
N SER A 484 11.91 -28.92 27.36
CA SER A 484 12.43 -29.46 28.60
C SER A 484 13.75 -28.77 28.99
N GLY A 485 13.86 -28.40 30.27
CA GLY A 485 15.12 -28.34 31.02
C GLY A 485 15.94 -27.05 30.92
N GLY A 486 16.04 -26.33 32.03
CA GLY A 486 17.10 -25.34 32.27
C GLY A 486 16.68 -24.19 33.18
N SER A 487 16.98 -24.29 34.47
CA SER A 487 16.81 -23.26 35.49
C SER A 487 17.69 -22.02 35.25
N GLY A 488 17.16 -20.80 35.45
CA GLY A 488 17.98 -19.68 35.92
C GLY A 488 17.69 -18.29 35.31
N SER A 489 17.31 -17.37 36.20
CA SER A 489 17.35 -15.90 36.17
C SER A 489 16.40 -15.11 35.25
N ASN A 490 15.54 -14.33 35.90
CA ASN A 490 14.80 -13.19 35.36
C ASN A 490 15.77 -12.04 35.05
N ASP A 491 15.88 -11.66 33.79
CA ASP A 491 16.32 -10.34 33.35
C ASP A 491 15.40 -9.92 32.21
N GLU A 492 14.38 -9.10 32.51
CA GLU A 492 13.45 -8.53 31.53
C GLU A 492 14.15 -7.43 30.72
N ARG A 493 14.92 -7.82 29.72
CA ARG A 493 15.16 -7.01 28.53
C ARG A 493 14.26 -7.56 27.43
N GLY A 494 13.15 -6.88 27.17
CA GLY A 494 12.21 -7.20 26.11
C GLY A 494 12.89 -7.12 24.73
N LEU A 495 13.52 -8.22 24.32
CA LEU A 495 13.98 -8.42 22.95
C LEU A 495 12.73 -8.76 22.13
N LEU A 496 12.36 -7.87 21.20
CA LEU A 496 11.36 -8.18 20.16
C LEU A 496 11.82 -9.44 19.44
N VAL A 497 11.12 -10.55 19.67
CA VAL A 497 11.39 -11.80 18.95
C VAL A 497 10.80 -11.62 17.55
N PHE A 498 11.67 -11.30 16.59
CA PHE A 498 11.34 -11.33 15.18
C PHE A 498 11.23 -12.79 14.74
N CYS A 499 10.05 -13.22 14.34
CA CYS A 499 9.91 -14.41 13.52
C CYS A 499 10.59 -14.11 12.17
N GLY A 500 11.45 -15.01 11.69
CA GLY A 500 12.07 -14.91 10.36
C GLY A 500 13.55 -14.52 10.27
N ARG A 501 14.28 -14.26 11.38
CA ARG A 501 15.74 -14.05 11.26
C ARG A 501 16.51 -15.38 11.14
N GLY A 502 17.08 -15.61 9.96
CA GLY A 502 18.07 -16.65 9.72
C GLY A 502 19.31 -16.48 10.62
N ARG A 503 19.93 -17.60 10.99
CA ARG A 503 21.05 -17.68 11.95
C ARG A 503 22.27 -16.83 11.58
N ASP A 504 22.40 -16.41 10.32
CA ASP A 504 23.54 -15.65 9.79
C ASP A 504 23.40 -14.13 9.91
N GLU A 505 22.18 -13.59 10.04
CA GLU A 505 21.97 -12.14 10.27
C GLU A 505 22.28 -11.74 11.72
N MET A 506 22.06 -12.67 12.65
CA MET A 506 22.42 -12.51 14.06
C MET A 506 23.95 -12.44 14.28
N ARG A 507 24.76 -12.90 13.31
CA ARG A 507 26.23 -12.94 13.41
C ARG A 507 26.93 -11.63 13.09
N ARG A 508 26.24 -10.65 12.49
CA ARG A 508 26.82 -9.31 12.22
C ARG A 508 26.66 -8.33 13.39
N GLU A 509 25.87 -8.66 14.41
CA GLU A 509 25.68 -7.84 15.61
C GLU A 509 26.44 -8.38 16.85
N GLY A 510 27.25 -9.42 16.68
CA GLY A 510 27.96 -10.10 17.76
C GLY A 510 29.48 -9.94 17.70
N ASP A 511 30.00 -8.72 17.73
CA ASP A 511 31.42 -8.51 18.06
C ASP A 511 31.61 -7.23 18.91
N PHE A 512 31.26 -7.33 20.19
CA PHE A 512 31.82 -6.48 21.24
C PHE A 512 32.38 -7.39 22.33
N SER A 513 33.69 -7.60 22.27
CA SER A 513 34.49 -8.30 23.25
C SER A 513 34.39 -7.64 24.64
N GLY A 514 33.89 -8.41 25.61
CA GLY A 514 34.17 -8.49 27.06
C GLY A 514 34.68 -7.28 27.88
N PRO A 515 34.17 -7.09 29.12
CA PRO A 515 34.58 -5.99 29.99
C PRO A 515 35.97 -6.23 30.63
N ARG A 516 36.85 -5.22 30.56
CA ARG A 516 38.06 -5.13 31.39
C ARG A 516 37.66 -4.84 32.84
N LYS A 517 38.02 -5.77 33.74
CA LYS A 517 37.97 -5.62 35.20
C LYS A 517 38.77 -4.39 35.64
N MET A 518 38.14 -3.46 36.37
CA MET A 518 38.86 -2.56 37.28
C MET A 518 38.88 -3.19 38.68
N ALA A 519 40.08 -3.30 39.24
CA ALA A 519 40.34 -3.83 40.56
C ALA A 519 39.95 -2.82 41.63
N LEU A 520 39.22 -3.30 42.65
CA LEU A 520 38.95 -2.59 43.89
C LEU A 520 40.08 -2.89 44.87
N GLU A 521 40.92 -1.90 45.17
CA GLU A 521 42.00 -2.03 46.14
C GLU A 521 41.50 -1.63 47.54
N LYS A 522 41.68 -2.54 48.49
CA LYS A 522 41.38 -2.36 49.92
C LYS A 522 42.42 -1.43 50.56
N ALA A 523 41.95 -0.43 51.31
CA ALA A 523 42.72 0.14 52.41
C ALA A 523 41.82 0.23 53.65
N ASN A 524 42.15 -0.57 54.66
CA ASN A 524 41.55 -0.57 55.99
C ASN A 524 42.63 -0.11 56.97
N LYS A 525 42.34 0.88 57.83
CA LYS A 525 42.84 0.99 59.22
C LYS A 525 42.42 2.33 59.87
N GLY A 526 41.76 2.22 61.02
CA GLY A 526 41.99 3.11 62.16
C GLY A 526 40.85 4.07 62.53
N GLY A 527 39.99 3.65 63.46
CA GLY A 527 39.35 4.60 64.40
C GLY A 527 40.38 5.21 65.37
N PRO A 528 40.00 6.00 66.40
CA PRO A 528 38.73 5.88 67.14
C PRO A 528 38.06 7.20 67.58
N ARG A 529 36.90 7.00 68.22
CA ARG A 529 36.44 7.57 69.51
C ARG A 529 35.19 8.46 69.50
N ALA A 530 34.45 8.23 70.58
CA ALA A 530 33.06 8.53 70.83
C ALA A 530 32.84 9.88 71.55
N THR A 531 31.56 10.18 71.77
CA THR A 531 30.94 11.22 72.63
C THR A 531 31.02 12.62 72.02
N ARG A 532 29.93 13.39 71.89
CA ARG A 532 28.77 13.55 72.77
C ARG A 532 27.56 13.99 71.95
#